data_AF-A0A820UBW1-F1
#
_entry.id   AF-A0A820UBW1-F1
#
_cell.length_a   1.000
_cell.length_b   1.000
_cell.length_c   1.000
_cell.angle_alpha   90.00
_cell.angle_beta   90.00
_cell.angle_gamma   90.00
#
_symmetry.space_group_name_H-M   'P 1'
#
loop_
_entity.id
_entity.type
_entity.pdbx_description
1 polymer ?
#
loop_
_entity_poly.entity_id
_entity_poly.type
_entity_poly.pdbx_seq_one_letter_code
_entity_poly.pdbx_strand_id
1 'polypeptide(L)'
;MREIKDKADKSEEMVKEITRDIKQLDVAKKNLTTSVTTLNHLQMLIEGIDKIEIAIKKKSYGDIANLLHPVISVLEHFQPYMNIPQIQELSANVKELTAQITVQLRKECEDAFNGPNARNFTSNQ
;
A
#
# COMPACT_ATOMS: atom_id res chain seq x y z
N MET A 1 -7.65 -22.65 -58.39
CA MET A 1 -6.86 -21.55 -57.79
C MET A 1 -7.73 -20.52 -57.06
N ARG A 2 -8.83 -20.00 -57.64
CA ARG A 2 -9.74 -19.08 -56.94
C ARG A 2 -10.27 -19.62 -55.60
N GLU A 3 -10.76 -20.86 -55.56
CA GLU A 3 -11.32 -21.44 -54.32
C GLU A 3 -10.30 -21.59 -53.19
N ILE A 4 -9.04 -21.94 -53.51
CA ILE A 4 -7.98 -22.04 -52.51
C ILE A 4 -7.67 -20.65 -51.94
N LYS A 5 -7.65 -19.64 -52.80
CA LYS A 5 -7.45 -18.24 -52.40
C LYS A 5 -8.60 -17.74 -51.54
N ASP A 6 -9.85 -17.91 -51.96
CA ASP A 6 -11.03 -17.49 -51.19
C ASP A 6 -11.10 -18.19 -49.82
N LYS A 7 -10.67 -19.45 -49.74
CA LYS A 7 -10.63 -20.20 -48.48
C LYS A 7 -9.49 -19.74 -47.57
N ALA A 8 -8.33 -19.38 -48.15
CA ALA A 8 -7.21 -18.80 -47.42
C ALA A 8 -7.58 -17.40 -46.88
N ASP A 9 -8.20 -16.55 -47.70
CA ASP A 9 -8.62 -15.20 -47.31
C ASP A 9 -9.64 -15.24 -46.16
N LYS A 10 -10.64 -16.14 -46.24
CA LYS A 10 -11.59 -16.38 -45.14
C LYS A 10 -10.93 -16.91 -43.87
N SER A 11 -9.93 -17.79 -44.02
CA SER A 11 -9.20 -18.34 -42.88
C SER A 11 -8.34 -17.26 -42.21
N GLU A 12 -7.75 -16.34 -42.98
CA GLU A 12 -7.00 -15.21 -42.46
C GLU A 12 -7.90 -14.22 -41.72
N GLU A 13 -9.08 -13.91 -42.29
CA GLU A 13 -10.07 -13.04 -41.65
C GLU A 13 -10.54 -13.62 -40.31
N MET A 14 -10.88 -14.91 -40.28
CA MET A 14 -11.26 -15.61 -39.05
C MET A 14 -10.17 -15.55 -37.98
N VAL A 15 -8.89 -15.76 -38.35
CA VAL A 15 -7.76 -15.66 -37.41
C VAL A 15 -7.58 -14.22 -36.90
N LYS A 16 -7.79 -13.21 -37.75
CA LYS A 16 -7.74 -11.80 -37.32
C LYS A 16 -8.83 -11.48 -36.30
N GLU A 17 -10.04 -11.99 -36.48
CA GLU A 17 -11.13 -11.81 -35.52
C GLU A 17 -10.82 -12.51 -34.19
N ILE A 18 -10.39 -13.77 -34.22
CA ILE A 18 -10.02 -14.52 -33.01
C ILE A 18 -8.91 -13.79 -32.24
N THR A 19 -7.86 -13.33 -32.93
CA THR A 19 -6.74 -12.63 -32.28
C THR A 19 -7.12 -11.25 -31.74
N ARG A 20 -8.10 -10.56 -32.36
CA ARG A 20 -8.68 -9.33 -31.83
C ARG A 20 -9.41 -9.60 -30.51
N ASP A 21 -10.23 -10.64 -30.47
CA ASP A 21 -11.05 -10.96 -29.31
C ASP A 21 -10.16 -11.44 -28.14
N ILE A 22 -9.10 -12.21 -28.42
CA ILE A 22 -8.07 -12.57 -27.43
C ILE A 22 -7.43 -11.32 -26.82
N LYS A 23 -7.04 -10.33 -27.63
CA LYS A 23 -6.47 -9.08 -27.13
C LYS A 23 -7.44 -8.32 -26.23
N GLN A 24 -8.73 -8.30 -26.56
CA GLN A 24 -9.74 -7.65 -25.72
C GLN A 24 -9.88 -8.38 -24.37
N LEU A 25 -9.90 -9.71 -24.38
CA LEU A 25 -9.92 -10.52 -23.16
C LEU A 25 -8.67 -10.28 -22.30
N ASP A 26 -7.50 -10.15 -22.89
CA ASP A 26 -6.26 -9.84 -22.17
C ASP A 26 -6.32 -8.47 -21.48
N VAL A 27 -6.84 -7.45 -22.18
CA VAL A 27 -7.05 -6.11 -21.60
C VAL A 27 -8.06 -6.18 -20.45
N ALA A 28 -9.18 -6.88 -20.64
CA ALA A 28 -10.18 -7.05 -19.59
C ALA A 28 -9.60 -7.77 -18.36
N LYS A 29 -8.83 -8.84 -18.57
CA LYS A 29 -8.13 -9.57 -17.51
C LYS A 29 -7.12 -8.70 -16.78
N LYS A 30 -6.33 -7.90 -17.50
CA LYS A 30 -5.37 -6.97 -16.92
C LYS A 30 -6.08 -5.94 -16.05
N ASN A 31 -7.13 -5.30 -16.58
CA ASN A 31 -7.91 -4.30 -15.84
C ASN A 31 -8.53 -4.90 -14.58
N LEU A 32 -9.11 -6.10 -14.67
CA LEU A 32 -9.68 -6.78 -13.50
C LEU A 32 -8.63 -7.10 -12.45
N THR A 33 -7.47 -7.64 -12.87
CA THR A 33 -6.34 -7.90 -11.96
C THR A 33 -5.91 -6.62 -11.25
N THR A 34 -5.73 -5.53 -12.00
CA THR A 34 -5.35 -4.22 -11.43
C THR A 34 -6.39 -3.72 -10.44
N SER A 35 -7.69 -3.81 -10.76
CA SER A 35 -8.76 -3.41 -9.86
C SER A 35 -8.77 -4.23 -8.57
N VAL A 36 -8.66 -5.56 -8.66
CA VAL A 36 -8.61 -6.45 -7.49
C VAL A 36 -7.40 -6.14 -6.61
N THR A 37 -6.20 -6.00 -7.19
CA THR A 37 -4.99 -5.64 -6.45
C THR A 37 -5.13 -4.28 -5.77
N THR A 38 -5.69 -3.29 -6.46
CA THR A 38 -5.89 -1.94 -5.90
C THR A 38 -6.85 -1.96 -4.72
N LEU A 39 -7.97 -2.70 -4.81
CA LEU A 39 -8.92 -2.85 -3.71
C LEU A 39 -8.30 -3.56 -2.51
N ASN A 40 -7.52 -4.61 -2.73
CA ASN A 40 -6.80 -5.30 -1.65
C ASN A 40 -5.81 -4.37 -0.94
N HIS A 41 -5.05 -3.57 -1.69
CA HIS A 41 -4.13 -2.59 -1.13
C HIS A 41 -4.88 -1.49 -0.34
N LEU A 42 -6.04 -1.05 -0.82
CA LEU A 42 -6.87 -0.08 -0.10
C LEU A 42 -7.34 -0.65 1.25
N GLN A 43 -7.79 -1.90 1.26
CA GLN A 43 -8.15 -2.59 2.50
C GLN A 43 -6.96 -2.71 3.45
N MET A 44 -5.78 -3.09 2.94
CA MET A 44 -4.55 -3.14 3.75
C MET A 44 -4.21 -1.78 4.37
N LEU A 45 -4.42 -0.68 3.64
CA LEU A 45 -4.13 0.67 4.13
C LEU A 45 -5.06 1.04 5.30
N ILE A 46 -6.36 0.79 5.17
CA ILE A 46 -7.35 1.07 6.21
C ILE A 46 -7.06 0.23 7.46
N GLU A 47 -6.90 -1.09 7.31
CA GLU A 47 -6.59 -1.97 8.44
C GLU A 47 -5.23 -1.66 9.08
N GLY A 48 -4.26 -1.22 8.27
CA GLY A 48 -2.93 -0.85 8.74
C GLY A 48 -2.95 0.39 9.63
N ILE A 49 -3.72 1.42 9.25
CA ILE A 49 -3.95 2.62 10.06
C ILE A 49 -4.55 2.24 11.42
N ASP A 50 -5.62 1.43 11.44
CA ASP A 50 -6.27 0.98 12.68
C ASP A 50 -5.31 0.21 13.60
N LYS A 51 -4.50 -0.69 13.03
CA LYS A 51 -3.51 -1.47 13.79
C LYS A 51 -2.40 -0.57 14.35
N ILE A 52 -1.93 0.41 13.58
CA ILE A 52 -0.92 1.38 14.03
C ILE A 52 -1.46 2.23 15.18
N GLU A 53 -2.70 2.72 15.10
CA GLU A 53 -3.32 3.47 16.20
C GLU A 53 -3.37 2.67 17.50
N ILE A 54 -3.75 1.38 17.41
CA ILE A 54 -3.77 0.49 18.57
C ILE A 54 -2.35 0.29 19.12
N ALA A 55 -1.35 0.10 18.24
CA ALA A 55 0.03 -0.11 18.64
C ALA A 55 0.64 1.13 19.31
N ILE A 56 0.31 2.34 18.84
CA ILE A 56 0.65 3.62 19.47
C ILE A 56 0.07 3.68 20.89
N LYS A 57 -1.23 3.40 21.05
CA LYS A 57 -1.90 3.41 22.37
C LYS A 57 -1.27 2.42 23.35
N LYS A 58 -0.79 1.27 22.85
CA LYS A 58 -0.10 0.24 23.65
C LYS A 58 1.39 0.51 23.85
N LYS A 59 1.97 1.53 23.20
CA LYS A 59 3.41 1.82 23.18
C LYS A 59 4.26 0.64 22.70
N SER A 60 3.72 -0.19 21.80
CA SER A 60 4.44 -1.34 21.23
C SER A 60 5.24 -0.91 20.01
N TYR A 61 6.41 -0.30 20.23
CA TYR A 61 7.23 0.26 19.15
C TYR A 61 7.71 -0.77 18.13
N GLY A 62 7.90 -2.03 18.55
CA GLY A 62 8.23 -3.13 17.64
C GLY A 62 7.11 -3.41 16.63
N ASP A 63 5.86 -3.43 17.11
CA ASP A 63 4.70 -3.64 16.24
C ASP A 63 4.48 -2.43 15.31
N ILE A 64 4.67 -1.22 15.83
CA ILE A 64 4.59 0.01 15.04
C ILE A 64 5.56 -0.05 13.86
N ALA A 65 6.83 -0.41 14.10
CA ALA A 65 7.84 -0.51 13.04
C ALA A 65 7.47 -1.54 11.98
N ASN A 66 6.95 -2.70 12.39
CA ASN A 66 6.54 -3.78 11.48
C ASN A 66 5.32 -3.42 10.63
N LEU A 67 4.39 -2.61 11.16
CA LEU A 67 3.18 -2.19 10.47
C LEU A 67 3.39 -0.95 9.59
N LEU A 68 4.28 -0.04 10.00
CA LEU A 68 4.47 1.23 9.32
C LEU A 68 5.08 1.05 7.93
N HIS A 69 6.07 0.16 7.78
CA HIS A 69 6.75 -0.02 6.49
C HIS A 69 5.82 -0.52 5.37
N PRO A 70 5.01 -1.59 5.57
CA PRO A 70 4.02 -2.02 4.58
C PRO A 70 3.00 -0.93 4.23
N VAL A 71 2.52 -0.19 5.24
CA VAL A 71 1.54 0.88 5.06
C VAL A 71 2.10 2.02 4.20
N ILE A 72 3.34 2.44 4.43
CA ILE A 72 4.01 3.46 3.61
C ILE A 72 4.19 2.97 2.18
N SER A 73 4.65 1.73 1.98
CA SER A 73 4.85 1.16 0.64
C SER A 73 3.55 1.09 -0.17
N VAL A 74 2.44 0.70 0.49
CA VAL A 74 1.11 0.72 -0.14
C VAL A 74 0.70 2.15 -0.48
N LEU A 75 0.95 3.12 0.41
CA LEU A 75 0.62 4.53 0.17
C LEU A 75 1.39 5.14 -1.02
N GLU A 76 2.62 4.68 -1.28
CA GLU A 76 3.39 5.06 -2.47
C GLU A 76 2.72 4.56 -3.77
N HIS A 77 2.16 3.36 -3.76
CA HIS A 77 1.36 2.85 -4.88
C HIS A 77 0.10 3.68 -5.13
N PHE A 78 -0.40 4.39 -4.12
CA PHE A 78 -1.59 5.24 -4.22
C PHE A 78 -1.30 6.68 -4.69
N GLN A 79 -0.04 7.07 -4.91
CA GLN A 79 0.30 8.43 -5.38
C GLN A 79 -0.44 8.88 -6.66
N PRO A 80 -0.65 8.02 -7.68
CA PRO A 80 -1.42 8.40 -8.87
C PRO A 80 -2.90 8.71 -8.59
N TYR A 81 -3.43 8.27 -7.45
CA TYR A 81 -4.84 8.39 -7.06
C TYR A 81 -5.11 9.52 -6.05
N MET A 82 -4.14 10.41 -5.84
CA MET A 82 -4.24 11.53 -4.89
C MET A 82 -5.29 12.58 -5.27
N ASN A 83 -5.84 12.51 -6.49
CA ASN A 83 -6.99 13.30 -6.91
C ASN A 83 -8.31 12.83 -6.27
N ILE A 84 -8.34 11.63 -5.67
CA ILE A 84 -9.48 11.10 -4.94
C ILE A 84 -9.39 11.59 -3.49
N PRO A 85 -10.36 12.39 -3.00
CA PRO A 85 -10.31 12.99 -1.66
C PRO A 85 -10.11 11.98 -0.54
N GLN A 86 -10.74 10.80 -0.64
CA GLN A 86 -10.65 9.74 0.35
C GLN A 86 -9.23 9.15 0.44
N ILE A 87 -8.51 9.03 -0.68
CA ILE A 87 -7.12 8.57 -0.70
C ILE A 87 -6.20 9.64 -0.12
N GLN A 88 -6.47 10.92 -0.42
CA GLN A 88 -5.74 12.03 0.16
C GLN A 88 -5.89 12.08 1.69
N GLU A 89 -7.10 11.86 2.21
CA GLU A 89 -7.38 11.78 3.64
C GLU A 89 -6.64 10.61 4.29
N LEU A 90 -6.70 9.40 3.71
CA LEU A 90 -5.92 8.26 4.20
C LEU A 90 -4.41 8.54 4.23
N SER A 91 -3.89 9.23 3.20
CA SER A 91 -2.50 9.66 3.16
C SER A 91 -2.16 10.64 4.28
N ALA A 92 -3.05 11.59 4.56
CA ALA A 92 -2.88 12.55 5.65
C ALA A 92 -2.88 11.85 7.01
N ASN A 93 -3.79 10.89 7.23
CA ASN A 93 -3.88 10.11 8.47
C ASN A 93 -2.59 9.32 8.73
N VAL A 94 -2.03 8.64 7.72
CA VAL A 94 -0.75 7.93 7.87
C VAL A 94 0.39 8.88 8.26
N LYS A 95 0.45 10.07 7.64
CA LYS A 95 1.45 11.09 7.98
C LYS A 95 1.29 11.60 9.41
N GLU A 96 0.05 11.82 9.84
CA GLU A 96 -0.25 12.25 11.20
C GLU A 96 0.17 11.19 12.21
N LEU A 97 -0.18 9.92 11.99
CA LEU A 97 0.24 8.82 12.87
C LEU A 97 1.76 8.72 12.96
N THR A 98 2.46 8.85 11.82
CA THR A 98 3.92 8.86 11.78
C THR A 98 4.50 10.02 12.61
N ALA A 99 3.92 11.21 12.51
CA ALA A 99 4.32 12.36 13.32
C ALA A 99 4.04 12.13 14.81
N GLN A 100 2.88 11.59 15.17
CA GLN A 100 2.52 11.26 16.56
C GLN A 100 3.51 10.26 17.16
N ILE A 101 3.87 9.20 16.44
CA ILE A 101 4.88 8.21 16.87
C ILE A 101 6.22 8.91 17.14
N THR A 102 6.66 9.77 16.23
CA THR A 102 7.94 10.48 16.33
C THR A 102 7.98 11.37 17.58
N VAL A 103 6.90 12.09 17.85
CA VAL A 103 6.78 12.97 19.03
C VAL A 103 6.75 12.15 20.31
N GLN A 104 5.96 11.06 20.36
CA GLN A 104 5.88 10.20 21.54
C GLN A 104 7.22 9.54 21.85
N LEU A 105 7.87 8.97 20.84
CA LEU A 105 9.18 8.32 21.00
C LEU A 105 10.24 9.31 21.47
N ARG A 106 10.27 10.53 20.91
CA ARG A 106 11.18 11.58 21.36
C ARG A 106 10.94 11.96 22.81
N LYS A 107 9.68 12.18 23.21
CA LYS A 107 9.32 12.55 24.57
C LYS A 107 9.72 11.46 25.57
N GLU A 108 9.41 10.20 25.27
CA GLU A 108 9.77 9.07 26.14
C GLU A 108 11.27 8.87 26.25
N CYS A 109 12.00 9.13 25.17
CA CYS A 109 13.45 9.16 25.16
C CYS A 109 13.99 10.25 26.09
N GLU A 110 13.53 11.50 25.95
CA GLU A 110 13.90 12.62 26.82
C GLU A 110 13.53 12.35 28.30
N ASP A 111 12.36 11.78 28.57
CA ASP A 111 11.92 11.40 29.92
C ASP A 111 12.78 10.26 30.50
N ALA A 112 13.17 9.27 29.70
CA ALA A 112 14.06 8.20 30.13
C ALA A 112 15.47 8.71 30.46
N PHE A 113 15.96 9.70 29.72
CA PHE A 113 17.27 10.34 29.96
C PHE A 113 17.25 11.34 31.12
N ASN A 114 16.12 12.00 31.40
CA ASN A 114 15.99 12.99 32.48
C ASN A 114 15.32 12.47 33.76
N GLY A 115 14.76 11.26 33.73
CA GLY A 115 14.05 10.65 34.85
C GLY A 115 14.98 10.24 36.01
N PRO A 116 14.41 9.95 37.20
CA PRO A 116 15.18 9.63 38.41
C PRO A 116 16.15 8.44 38.28
N ASN A 117 15.97 7.58 37.27
CA ASN A 117 16.89 6.48 36.95
C ASN A 117 18.22 6.92 36.31
N ALA A 118 18.32 8.13 35.76
CA ALA A 118 19.60 8.66 35.25
C ALA A 118 20.64 8.84 36.38
N ARG A 119 20.19 9.03 37.63
CA ARG A 119 21.06 9.14 38.82
C ARG A 119 21.51 7.80 39.41
N ASN A 120 20.86 6.69 39.05
CA ASN A 120 21.25 5.36 39.52
C ASN A 120 22.43 4.77 38.74
N PHE A 121 22.83 5.39 37.62
CA PHE A 121 24.02 5.00 36.87
C PHE A 121 25.34 5.53 37.48
N THR A 122 25.28 6.47 38.42
CA THR A 122 26.48 7.08 39.04
C THR A 122 26.73 6.68 40.50
N SER A 123 25.87 5.88 41.12
CA SER A 123 26.07 5.39 42.49
C SER A 123 26.51 3.93 42.50
N ASN A 124 27.77 3.73 42.14
CA ASN A 124 28.61 2.65 42.66
C ASN A 124 30.01 3.26 42.87
N GLN A 125 30.19 3.92 44.01
CA GLN A 125 31.48 4.16 44.64
C GLN A 125 31.45 3.50 46.01
#